data_AF-A0A535SU63-F1
#
_entry.id   AF-A0A535SU63-F1
#
_cell.length_a   1.000
_cell.length_b   1.000
_cell.length_c   1.000
_cell.angle_alpha   90.00
_cell.angle_beta   90.00
_cell.angle_gamma   90.00
#
_symmetry.space_group_name_H-M   'P 1'
#
loop_
_entity.id
_entity.type
_entity.pdbx_description
1 polymer ?
#
loop_
_entity_poly.entity_id
_entity_poly.type
_entity_poly.pdbx_seq_one_letter_code
_entity_poly.pdbx_strand_id
1 'polypeptide(L)' 'MQQILEAQQGWWHLDAAPRTLAASPNRPAYGPDGDYFSKPNRESIVEAVYEVVRERQPWRFPPLDS' A
#
# COMPACT_ATOMS: atom_id res chain seq x y z
N MET A 1 -5.48 -8.51 -8.36
CA MET A 1 -6.64 -8.13 -7.53
C MET A 1 -7.91 -8.88 -7.90
N GLN A 2 -8.30 -8.94 -9.19
CA GLN A 2 -9.54 -9.59 -9.64
C GLN A 2 -9.70 -11.06 -9.16
N GLN A 3 -8.66 -11.87 -9.28
CA GLN A 3 -8.70 -13.28 -8.88
C GLN A 3 -8.89 -13.51 -7.36
N ILE A 4 -8.43 -12.59 -6.52
CA ILE A 4 -8.54 -12.74 -5.06
C ILE A 4 -9.86 -12.11 -4.56
N LEU A 5 -10.21 -10.92 -5.06
CA LEU A 5 -11.39 -10.21 -4.60
C LEU A 5 -12.69 -10.79 -5.19
N GLU A 6 -12.70 -11.15 -6.47
CA GLU A 6 -13.92 -11.59 -7.18
C GLU A 6 -14.01 -13.11 -7.24
N ALA A 7 -12.98 -13.80 -7.78
CA ALA A 7 -13.05 -15.25 -7.98
C ALA A 7 -12.96 -16.04 -6.66
N GLN A 8 -12.16 -15.57 -5.70
CA GLN A 8 -12.00 -16.18 -4.37
C GLN A 8 -12.87 -15.52 -3.29
N GLN A 9 -13.75 -14.59 -3.69
CA GLN A 9 -14.67 -13.88 -2.78
C GLN A 9 -13.98 -13.25 -1.56
N GLY A 10 -12.70 -12.85 -1.71
CA GLY A 10 -11.87 -12.35 -0.61
C GLY A 10 -12.43 -11.08 0.06
N TRP A 11 -13.34 -10.37 -0.61
CA TRP A 11 -14.03 -9.20 -0.07
C TRP A 11 -14.68 -9.45 1.30
N TRP A 12 -15.32 -10.60 1.51
CA TRP A 12 -16.01 -10.92 2.76
C TRP A 12 -15.07 -11.13 3.96
N HIS A 13 -13.78 -11.35 3.68
CA HIS A 13 -12.75 -11.61 4.69
C HIS A 13 -11.89 -10.38 4.97
N LEU A 14 -12.18 -9.24 4.33
CA LEU A 14 -11.41 -8.02 4.52
C LEU A 14 -12.03 -7.13 5.60
N ASP A 15 -11.22 -6.83 6.61
CA ASP A 15 -11.55 -5.80 7.58
C ASP A 15 -11.31 -4.37 7.03
N ALA A 16 -10.62 -4.21 5.90
CA ALA A 16 -10.40 -2.90 5.31
C ALA A 16 -10.40 -2.99 3.79
N ALA A 17 -10.82 -1.90 3.14
CA ALA A 17 -10.79 -1.84 1.68
C ALA A 17 -9.33 -1.95 1.19
N PRO A 18 -9.08 -2.73 0.12
CA PRO A 18 -7.73 -2.87 -0.42
C PRO A 18 -7.24 -1.53 -0.96
N ARG A 19 -6.04 -1.10 -0.55
CA ARG A 19 -5.39 0.11 -1.03
C ARG A 19 -4.33 -0.23 -2.08
N THR A 20 -4.20 0.61 -3.11
CA THR A 20 -3.15 0.49 -4.14
C THR A 20 -2.03 1.47 -3.83
N LEU A 21 -0.82 0.96 -3.62
CA LEU A 21 0.39 1.79 -3.52
C LEU A 21 1.10 1.77 -4.86
N ALA A 22 0.97 2.87 -5.61
CA ALA A 22 1.73 3.09 -6.83
C ALA A 22 3.06 3.79 -6.49
N ALA A 23 4.09 3.54 -7.30
CA ALA A 23 5.30 4.34 -7.23
C ALA A 23 5.00 5.80 -7.65
N SER A 24 5.81 6.74 -7.16
CA SER A 24 5.72 8.14 -7.60
C SER A 24 5.81 8.22 -9.14
N PRO A 25 5.04 9.12 -9.79
CA PRO A 25 5.07 9.25 -11.23
C PRO A 25 6.50 9.58 -11.70
N ASN A 26 7.17 8.61 -12.33
CA ASN A 26 8.48 8.79 -12.93
C ASN A 26 8.41 8.54 -14.45
N ARG A 27 9.32 9.13 -15.22
CA ARG A 27 9.53 8.66 -16.60
C ARG A 27 10.14 7.27 -16.51
N PRO A 28 9.67 6.29 -17.32
CA PRO A 28 10.23 4.95 -17.30
C PRO A 28 11.74 5.04 -17.52
N ALA A 29 12.49 4.56 -16.55
CA ALA A 29 13.93 4.63 -16.59
C ALA A 29 14.45 3.77 -17.75
N TYR A 30 15.22 4.37 -18.66
CA TYR A 30 15.82 3.67 -19.81
C TYR A 30 17.06 2.85 -19.42
N GLY A 31 17.31 2.63 -18.12
CA GLY A 31 18.50 1.94 -17.63
C GLY A 31 18.24 1.12 -16.35
N PRO A 32 19.11 0.15 -16.05
CA PRO A 32 18.96 -0.78 -14.92
C PRO A 32 18.96 -0.09 -13.54
N ASP A 33 19.35 1.18 -13.49
CA ASP A 33 19.36 2.03 -12.28
C ASP A 33 17.98 2.67 -11.96
N GLY A 34 16.98 2.41 -12.81
CA GLY A 34 15.60 2.84 -12.66
C GLY A 34 14.80 2.18 -11.54
N ASP A 35 15.30 1.06 -11.04
CA ASP A 35 14.63 0.25 -10.04
C ASP A 35 14.53 0.95 -8.67
N TYR A 36 15.38 1.95 -8.42
CA TYR A 36 15.37 2.75 -7.20
C TYR A 36 14.27 3.81 -7.15
N PHE A 37 13.85 4.35 -8.31
CA PHE A 37 12.83 5.39 -8.40
C PHE A 37 11.44 4.86 -8.76
N SER A 38 11.33 3.59 -9.17
CA SER A 38 10.11 3.00 -9.73
C SER A 38 9.35 2.08 -8.77
N LYS A 39 9.84 1.90 -7.55
CA LYS A 39 9.22 1.08 -6.51
C LYS A 39 8.79 2.00 -5.35
N PRO A 40 7.62 1.80 -4.73
CA PRO A 40 7.26 2.52 -3.52
C PRO A 40 8.37 2.32 -2.48
N ASN A 41 8.81 3.41 -1.84
CA ASN A 41 9.89 3.34 -0.87
C ASN A 41 9.42 2.54 0.37
N ARG A 42 10.38 2.03 1.15
CA ARG A 42 10.06 1.23 2.35
C ARG A 42 9.21 2.00 3.35
N GLU A 43 9.39 3.33 3.44
CA GLU A 43 8.66 4.20 4.35
C GLU A 43 7.17 4.33 3.98
N SER A 44 6.84 4.58 2.71
CA SER A 44 5.48 4.66 2.18
C SER A 44 4.75 3.31 2.29
N ILE A 45 5.46 2.19 2.17
CA ILE A 45 4.86 0.87 2.43
C ILE A 45 4.47 0.75 3.91
N VAL A 46 5.36 1.13 4.82
CA VAL A 46 5.10 1.08 6.27
C VAL A 46 3.97 2.03 6.66
N GLU A 47 4.00 3.26 6.17
CA GLU A 47 2.97 4.27 6.43
C GLU A 47 1.60 3.83 5.94
N ALA A 48 1.50 3.31 4.72
CA ALA A 48 0.23 2.84 4.17
C ALA A 48 -0.34 1.62 4.92
N VAL A 49 0.51 0.68 5.34
CA VAL A 49 0.09 -0.44 6.19
C VAL A 49 -0.36 0.07 7.55
N TYR A 50 0.38 1.02 8.12
CA TYR A 50 0.06 1.62 9.42
C TYR A 50 -1.30 2.32 9.40
N GLU A 51 -1.57 3.09 8.36
CA GLU A 51 -2.87 3.72 8.11
C GLU A 51 -4.02 2.70 8.06
N VAL A 52 -3.87 1.61 7.29
CA VAL A 52 -4.90 0.56 7.15
C VAL A 52 -5.23 -0.09 8.49
N VAL A 53 -4.20 -0.37 9.31
CA VAL A 53 -4.42 -0.95 10.64
C VAL A 53 -5.02 0.08 11.60
N ARG A 54 -4.60 1.34 11.49
CA ARG A 54 -5.09 2.45 12.30
C ARG A 54 -6.57 2.77 12.05
N GLU A 55 -7.09 2.59 10.84
CA GLU A 55 -8.54 2.74 10.54
C GLU A 55 -9.43 1.93 11.50
N ARG A 56 -8.98 0.74 11.89
CA ARG A 56 -9.72 -0.17 12.78
C ARG A 56 -9.37 0.00 14.25
N GLN A 57 -8.14 0.42 14.58
CA GLN A 57 -7.64 0.49 15.95
C GLN A 57 -6.91 1.82 16.26
N PRO A 58 -7.57 2.98 16.11
CA PRO A 58 -6.91 4.29 16.27
C PRO A 58 -6.37 4.54 17.69
N TRP A 59 -6.93 3.89 18.71
CA TRP A 59 -6.46 3.98 20.10
C TRP A 59 -5.13 3.25 20.35
N ARG A 60 -4.78 2.28 19.50
CA ARG A 60 -3.56 1.48 19.62
C ARG A 60 -2.45 1.98 18.70
N PHE A 61 -2.82 2.71 17.64
CA PHE A 61 -1.92 3.23 16.62
C PHE A 61 -2.09 4.76 16.52
N PRO A 62 -1.36 5.55 17.34
CA PRO A 62 -1.37 7.02 17.24
C PRO A 62 -0.86 7.48 15.86
N PRO A 63 -1.17 8.72 15.42
CA PRO A 63 -0.66 9.23 14.14
C PRO A 63 0.87 9.14 14.08
N LEU A 64 1.42 8.79 12.91
CA LEU A 64 2.84 8.99 12.65
C LEU A 64 3.04 10.51 12.50
N ASP A 65 3.78 11.13 13.42
CA ASP A 65 4.12 12.54 13.29
C ASP A 65 4.97 12.75 12.01
N SER A 66 4.57 13.75 11.22
CA SER A 66 5.19 14.12 9.93
C SER A 66 6.47 14.94 10.10
#